data_AF-A0A2P2CF99-F1
#
_entry.id   AF-A0A2P2CF99-F1
#
_cell.length_a   1.000
_cell.length_b   1.000
_cell.length_c   1.000
_cell.angle_alpha   90.00
_cell.angle_beta   90.00
_cell.angle_gamma   90.00
#
_symmetry.space_group_name_H-M   'P 1'
#
loop_
_entity.id
_entity.type
_entity.pdbx_description
1 polymer ?
#
loop_
_entity_poly.entity_id
_entity_poly.type
_entity_poly.pdbx_seq_one_letter_code
_entity_poly.pdbx_strand_id
1 'polypeptide(L)'
;MYGDTTRIRARADQLRRQATEIRDTAVVLQRRSDQLEWSGRSADAMRSLARGRLAQLAHAAQLHDTAADALERHAAAVDRLKELITSVEHRARQLVVDRLVDHFVPPLPGSLDWLKVDLPGLGR
;
A
#
# COMPACT_ATOMS: atom_id res chain seq x y z
N MET A 1 -13.69 10.21 3.69
CA MET A 1 -14.29 9.89 2.38
C MET A 1 -13.75 8.53 1.95
N TYR A 2 -14.55 7.67 1.32
CA TYR A 2 -14.10 6.35 0.84
C TYR A 2 -12.90 6.58 -0.13
N GLY A 3 -11.75 5.96 0.15
CA GLY A 3 -10.54 6.15 -0.67
C GLY A 3 -9.70 7.40 -0.39
N ASP A 4 -9.74 7.98 0.81
CA ASP A 4 -8.74 8.99 1.19
C ASP A 4 -7.35 8.35 1.35
N THR A 5 -6.57 8.38 0.27
CA THR A 5 -5.23 7.80 0.19
C THR A 5 -4.22 8.52 1.10
N THR A 6 -4.52 9.76 1.52
CA THR A 6 -3.72 10.50 2.51
C THR A 6 -3.73 9.81 3.87
N ARG A 7 -4.90 9.33 4.31
CA ARG A 7 -5.02 8.60 5.58
C ARG A 7 -4.33 7.24 5.52
N ILE A 8 -4.37 6.58 4.37
CA ILE A 8 -3.68 5.30 4.15
C ILE A 8 -2.16 5.51 4.23
N ARG A 9 -1.63 6.54 3.57
CA ARG A 9 -0.20 6.94 3.65
C ARG A 9 0.21 7.30 5.07
N ALA A 10 -0.57 8.13 5.76
CA ALA A 10 -0.29 8.49 7.15
C ALA A 10 -0.21 7.27 8.08
N ARG A 11 -1.03 6.23 7.82
CA ARG A 11 -0.96 4.96 8.54
C ARG A 11 0.28 4.16 8.18
N ALA A 12 0.70 4.12 6.92
CA ALA A 12 1.96 3.50 6.51
C ALA A 12 3.17 4.16 7.19
N ASP A 13 3.21 5.50 7.24
CA ASP A 13 4.25 6.24 7.95
C ASP A 13 4.28 5.94 9.44
N GLN A 14 3.10 5.80 10.06
CA GLN A 14 3.00 5.39 11.45
C GLN A 14 3.59 4.00 11.67
N LEU A 15 3.29 3.03 10.80
CA LEU A 15 3.85 1.68 10.90
C LEU A 15 5.38 1.68 10.78
N ARG A 16 5.95 2.50 9.89
CA ARG A 16 7.41 2.66 9.78
C ARG A 16 8.03 3.25 11.03
N ARG A 17 7.40 4.28 11.62
CA ARG A 17 7.84 4.83 12.91
C ARG A 17 7.82 3.76 14.01
N GLN A 18 6.75 2.98 14.10
CA GLN A 18 6.66 1.86 15.04
C GLN A 18 7.76 0.81 14.80
N ALA A 19 8.08 0.48 13.54
CA ALA A 19 9.16 -0.43 13.21
C ALA A 19 10.53 0.10 13.67
N THR A 20 10.80 1.40 13.48
CA THR A 20 12.01 2.07 13.98
C THR A 20 12.08 2.03 15.51
N GLU A 21 11.00 2.38 16.20
CA GLU A 21 10.93 2.34 17.68
C GLU A 21 11.21 0.94 18.24
N ILE A 22 10.69 -0.11 17.59
CA ILE A 22 10.96 -1.51 17.96
C ILE A 22 12.45 -1.84 17.79
N ARG A 23 13.07 -1.41 16.69
CA ARG A 23 14.51 -1.64 16.44
C ARG A 23 15.37 -0.92 17.46
N ASP A 24 15.04 0.33 17.78
CA ASP A 24 15.76 1.11 18.79
C ASP A 24 15.67 0.44 20.17
N THR A 25 14.47 -0.03 20.52
CA THR A 25 14.25 -0.79 21.76
C THR A 25 15.08 -2.09 21.78
N ALA A 26 15.13 -2.81 20.66
CA ALA A 26 15.94 -4.01 20.53
C ALA A 26 17.45 -3.72 20.69
N VAL A 27 17.96 -2.64 20.10
CA VAL A 27 19.35 -2.21 20.26
C VAL A 27 19.67 -1.90 21.73
N VAL A 28 18.77 -1.22 22.44
CA VAL A 28 18.93 -0.94 23.88
C VAL A 28 18.95 -2.23 24.69
N LEU A 29 18.05 -3.18 24.41
CA LEU A 29 18.01 -4.47 25.09
C LEU A 29 19.29 -5.28 24.87
N GLN A 30 19.78 -5.34 23.63
CA GLN A 30 21.04 -6.03 23.29
C GLN A 30 22.20 -5.42 24.07
N ARG A 31 22.36 -4.09 24.00
CA ARG A 31 23.44 -3.38 24.71
C ARG A 31 23.40 -3.63 26.23
N ARG A 32 22.21 -3.56 26.84
CA ARG A 32 22.05 -3.83 28.28
C ARG A 32 22.38 -5.28 28.63
N SER A 33 22.04 -6.23 27.76
CA SER A 33 22.34 -7.64 27.97
C SER A 33 23.85 -7.92 27.88
N ASP A 34 24.57 -7.23 26.99
CA ASP A 34 26.01 -7.37 26.80
C ASP A 34 26.83 -6.72 27.92
N GLN A 35 26.32 -5.67 28.55
CA GLN A 35 26.98 -4.96 29.65
C GLN A 35 26.89 -5.68 31.00
N LEU A 36 26.14 -6.78 31.11
CA LEU A 36 26.04 -7.55 32.33
C LEU A 36 27.30 -8.39 32.56
N GLU A 37 28.09 -8.02 33.57
CA GLU A 37 29.30 -8.74 34.00
C GLU A 37 29.00 -10.11 34.65
N TRP A 38 27.73 -10.47 34.78
CA TRP A 38 27.29 -11.72 35.36
C TRP A 38 27.67 -12.92 34.47
N SER A 39 28.31 -13.92 35.07
CA SER A 39 28.77 -15.16 34.40
C SER A 39 28.15 -16.43 34.99
N GLY A 40 28.25 -17.54 34.24
CA GLY A 40 27.73 -18.85 34.61
C GLY A 40 26.41 -19.23 33.92
N ARG A 41 25.88 -20.42 34.24
CA ARG A 41 24.74 -21.03 33.53
C ARG A 41 23.48 -20.16 33.48
N SER A 42 23.17 -19.45 34.55
CA SER A 42 22.01 -18.55 34.60
C SER A 42 22.19 -17.32 33.70
N ALA A 43 23.42 -16.81 33.58
CA ALA A 43 23.74 -15.73 32.65
C ALA A 43 23.61 -16.21 31.20
N ASP A 44 24.05 -17.42 30.89
CA ASP A 44 23.92 -18.00 29.54
C ASP A 44 22.45 -18.25 29.16
N ALA A 45 21.64 -18.72 30.10
CA ALA A 45 20.19 -18.86 29.91
C ALA A 45 19.53 -17.51 29.64
N MET A 46 19.88 -16.46 30.40
CA MET A 46 19.38 -15.11 30.22
C MET A 46 19.80 -14.52 28.86
N ARG A 47 21.05 -14.69 28.42
CA ARG A 47 21.51 -14.27 27.08
C ARG A 47 20.77 -15.02 25.98
N SER A 48 20.50 -16.31 26.16
CA SER A 48 19.72 -17.10 25.20
C SER A 48 18.28 -16.59 25.06
N LEU A 49 17.63 -16.29 26.19
CA LEU A 49 16.30 -15.68 26.21
C LEU A 49 16.30 -14.29 25.57
N ALA A 50 17.31 -13.46 25.85
CA ALA A 50 17.46 -12.13 25.24
C ALA A 50 17.57 -12.24 23.72
N ARG A 51 18.41 -13.15 23.19
CA ARG A 51 18.50 -13.41 21.74
C ARG A 51 17.17 -13.84 21.15
N GLY A 52 16.43 -14.72 21.83
CA GLY A 52 15.09 -15.13 21.41
C GLY A 52 14.11 -13.95 21.33
N ARG A 53 14.15 -13.04 22.31
CA ARG A 53 13.31 -11.82 22.29
C ARG A 53 13.72 -10.83 21.23
N LEU A 54 15.01 -10.64 20.99
CA LEU A 54 15.52 -9.77 19.93
C LEU A 54 15.08 -10.27 18.55
N ALA A 55 15.10 -11.58 18.31
CA ALA A 55 14.58 -12.16 17.07
C ALA A 55 13.08 -11.88 16.89
N GLN A 56 12.29 -11.96 17.95
CA GLN A 56 10.86 -11.63 17.92
C GLN A 56 10.61 -10.14 17.64
N LEU A 57 11.38 -9.24 18.25
CA LEU A 57 11.30 -7.80 17.99
C LEU A 57 11.67 -7.48 16.55
N ALA A 58 12.74 -8.08 16.03
CA ALA A 58 13.15 -7.91 14.63
C ALA A 58 12.05 -8.37 13.66
N HIS A 59 11.44 -9.53 13.94
CA HIS A 59 10.31 -10.03 13.15
C HIS A 59 9.11 -9.08 13.19
N ALA A 60 8.74 -8.57 14.37
CA ALA A 60 7.64 -7.62 14.51
C ALA A 60 7.88 -6.32 13.72
N ALA A 61 9.09 -5.76 13.78
CA ALA A 61 9.47 -4.59 12.99
C ALA A 61 9.34 -4.86 11.48
N GLN A 62 9.76 -6.03 11.02
CA GLN A 62 9.63 -6.41 9.60
C GLN A 62 8.18 -6.59 9.15
N LEU A 63 7.30 -7.11 10.02
CA LEU A 63 5.87 -7.17 9.73
C LEU A 63 5.26 -5.77 9.59
N HIS A 64 5.69 -4.80 10.39
CA HIS A 64 5.26 -3.41 10.26
C HIS A 64 5.70 -2.77 8.95
N ASP A 65 6.96 -2.97 8.53
CA ASP A 65 7.43 -2.47 7.23
C ASP A 65 6.68 -3.12 6.07
N THR A 66 6.49 -4.44 6.12
CA THR A 66 5.74 -5.17 5.08
C THR A 66 4.30 -4.65 4.97
N ALA A 67 3.66 -4.37 6.10
CA ALA A 67 2.33 -3.79 6.14
C ALA A 67 2.31 -2.35 5.61
N ALA A 68 3.32 -1.53 5.94
CA ALA A 68 3.46 -0.17 5.41
C ALA A 68 3.58 -0.19 3.88
N ASP A 69 4.46 -1.02 3.34
CA ASP A 69 4.65 -1.16 1.88
C ASP A 69 3.37 -1.63 1.17
N ALA A 70 2.61 -2.54 1.79
CA ALA A 70 1.33 -2.98 1.25
C ALA A 70 0.30 -1.83 1.20
N LEU A 71 0.23 -1.01 2.24
CA LEU A 71 -0.65 0.15 2.29
C LEU A 71 -0.27 1.20 1.24
N GLU A 72 1.02 1.45 1.03
CA GLU A 72 1.47 2.39 0.00
C GLU A 72 1.16 1.91 -1.42
N ARG A 73 1.41 0.63 -1.71
CA ARG A 73 1.03 0.03 -2.99
C ARG A 73 -0.47 0.17 -3.23
N HIS A 74 -1.29 -0.03 -2.19
CA HIS A 74 -2.73 0.14 -2.27
C HIS A 74 -3.12 1.60 -2.51
N ALA A 75 -2.55 2.55 -1.77
CA ALA A 75 -2.81 3.98 -1.97
C ALA A 75 -2.45 4.41 -3.41
N ALA A 76 -1.31 3.97 -3.93
CA ALA A 76 -0.90 4.25 -5.30
C ALA A 76 -1.85 3.62 -6.34
N ALA A 77 -2.36 2.42 -6.08
CA ALA A 77 -3.35 1.79 -6.96
C ALA A 77 -4.68 2.55 -6.97
N VAL A 78 -5.14 3.03 -5.82
CA VAL A 78 -6.36 3.83 -5.71
C VAL A 78 -6.22 5.16 -6.44
N ASP A 79 -5.08 5.84 -6.32
CA ASP A 79 -4.85 7.11 -7.02
C ASP A 79 -4.83 6.92 -8.55
N ARG A 80 -4.14 5.88 -9.05
CA ARG A 80 -4.20 5.52 -10.48
C ARG A 80 -5.63 5.26 -10.97
N LEU A 81 -6.44 4.56 -10.19
CA LEU A 81 -7.84 4.31 -10.54
C LEU A 81 -8.65 5.61 -10.60
N LYS A 82 -8.43 6.55 -9.67
CA LYS A 82 -9.10 7.86 -9.68
C LYS A 82 -8.70 8.72 -10.88
N GLU A 83 -7.42 8.70 -11.25
CA GLU A 83 -6.93 9.38 -12.45
C GLU A 83 -7.57 8.81 -13.72
N LEU A 84 -7.69 7.48 -13.82
CA LEU A 84 -8.39 6.82 -14.92
C LEU A 84 -9.89 7.18 -14.96
N ILE A 85 -10.56 7.20 -13.81
CA ILE A 85 -11.98 7.62 -13.75
C ILE A 85 -12.10 9.08 -14.22
N THR A 86 -11.23 9.96 -13.74
CA THR A 86 -11.25 11.39 -14.10
C THR A 86 -11.01 11.59 -15.59
N SER A 87 -10.09 10.83 -16.21
CA SER A 87 -9.82 10.93 -17.64
C SER A 87 -10.98 10.40 -18.48
N VAL A 88 -11.61 9.29 -18.07
CA VAL A 88 -12.82 8.75 -18.72
C VAL A 88 -13.98 9.73 -18.59
N GLU A 89 -14.21 10.31 -17.40
CA GLU A 89 -15.24 11.32 -17.17
C GLU A 89 -15.02 12.57 -18.03
N HIS A 90 -13.78 13.07 -18.10
CA HIS A 90 -13.45 14.22 -18.93
C HIS A 90 -13.74 13.92 -20.40
N ARG A 91 -13.33 12.74 -20.89
CA ARG A 91 -13.54 12.32 -22.28
C ARG A 91 -15.02 12.17 -22.60
N ALA A 92 -15.79 11.54 -21.71
CA ALA A 92 -17.25 11.43 -21.86
C ALA A 92 -17.92 12.81 -21.91
N ARG A 93 -17.49 13.76 -21.07
CA ARG A 93 -18.00 15.14 -21.12
C ARG A 93 -17.66 15.83 -22.44
N GLN A 94 -16.45 15.65 -22.97
CA GLN A 94 -16.07 16.21 -24.28
C GLN A 94 -16.96 15.66 -25.41
N LEU A 95 -17.22 14.36 -25.44
CA LEU A 95 -18.10 13.77 -26.47
C LEU A 95 -19.53 14.33 -26.45
N VAL A 96 -20.04 14.66 -25.26
CA VAL A 96 -21.34 15.31 -25.09
C VAL A 96 -21.29 16.76 -25.58
N VAL A 97 -20.24 17.51 -25.23
CA VAL A 97 -20.06 18.91 -25.67
C VAL A 97 -19.91 19.00 -27.19
N ASP A 98 -19.15 18.08 -27.78
CA ASP A 98 -18.90 18.00 -29.23
C ASP A 98 -20.12 17.48 -30.01
N ARG A 99 -21.24 17.17 -29.34
CA ARG A 99 -22.45 16.56 -29.92
C ARG A 99 -22.18 15.28 -30.72
N LEU A 100 -21.07 14.60 -30.47
CA LEU A 100 -20.74 13.35 -31.15
C LEU A 100 -21.69 12.23 -30.74
N VAL A 101 -22.22 12.30 -29.51
CA VAL A 101 -23.27 11.38 -29.03
C VAL A 101 -24.56 11.52 -29.85
N ASP A 102 -24.91 12.73 -30.28
CA ASP A 102 -26.14 13.00 -31.04
C ASP A 102 -26.10 12.36 -32.45
N HIS A 103 -24.90 12.11 -32.96
CA HIS A 103 -24.68 11.52 -34.29
C HIS A 103 -24.35 10.02 -34.24
N PHE A 104 -24.29 9.44 -33.04
CA PHE A 104 -23.99 8.02 -32.86
C PHE A 104 -25.24 7.16 -33.10
N VAL A 105 -25.16 6.25 -34.07
CA VAL A 105 -26.20 5.25 -34.33
C VAL A 105 -25.77 3.92 -33.70
N PRO A 106 -26.35 3.50 -32.56
CA PRO A 106 -25.95 2.27 -31.89
C PRO A 106 -26.35 1.03 -32.71
N PRO A 107 -25.50 -0.02 -32.77
CA PRO A 107 -25.88 -1.31 -33.33
C PRO A 107 -27.04 -1.95 -32.53
N LEU A 108 -27.74 -2.89 -33.15
CA LEU A 108 -28.80 -3.65 -32.47
C LEU A 108 -28.26 -4.32 -31.19
N PRO A 109 -29.02 -4.32 -30.07
CA PRO A 109 -28.63 -5.01 -28.85
C PRO A 109 -28.30 -6.48 -29.12
N GLY A 110 -27.13 -6.95 -28.66
CA GLY A 110 -26.67 -8.32 -28.87
C GLY A 110 -26.00 -8.60 -30.22
N SER A 111 -25.89 -7.62 -31.13
CA SER A 111 -25.14 -7.77 -32.38
C SER A 111 -23.62 -7.87 -32.16
N LEU A 112 -22.93 -8.67 -32.98
CA LEU A 112 -21.46 -8.69 -33.03
C LEU A 112 -20.87 -7.35 -33.52
N ASP A 113 -21.67 -6.49 -34.14
CA ASP A 113 -21.20 -5.18 -34.60
C ASP A 113 -20.80 -4.25 -33.46
N TRP A 114 -21.25 -4.53 -32.22
CA TRP A 114 -20.76 -3.87 -31.02
C TRP A 114 -19.24 -4.01 -30.82
N LEU A 115 -18.63 -5.09 -31.31
CA LEU A 115 -17.18 -5.31 -31.23
C LEU A 115 -16.39 -4.48 -32.26
N LYS A 116 -17.07 -3.89 -33.24
CA LYS A 116 -16.47 -3.09 -34.32
C LYS A 116 -16.69 -1.58 -34.12
N VAL A 117 -17.49 -1.19 -33.11
CA VAL A 117 -17.74 0.22 -32.83
C VAL A 117 -16.46 0.87 -32.36
N ASP A 118 -15.96 1.83 -33.15
CA ASP A 118 -14.88 2.70 -32.73
C ASP A 118 -15.51 3.96 -32.12
N LEU A 119 -15.53 4.00 -30.79
CA LEU A 119 -15.99 5.17 -30.08
C LEU A 119 -14.89 6.24 -30.20
N PRO A 120 -15.18 7.41 -30.82
CA PRO A 120 -14.22 8.49 -30.84
C PRO A 120 -13.88 8.78 -29.39
N GLY A 121 -12.62 8.71 -29.03
CA GLY A 121 -12.29 8.87 -27.63
C GLY A 121 -12.30 7.57 -26.78
N LEU A 122 -12.28 6.36 -27.31
CA LEU A 122 -12.12 5.13 -26.52
C LEU A 122 -11.33 4.07 -27.32
N GLY A 123 -10.32 4.52 -28.06
CA GLY A 123 -9.36 3.61 -28.70
C GLY A 123 -8.66 2.74 -27.65
N ARG A 124 -8.38 1.49 -28.03
CA ARG A 124 -7.74 0.44 -27.19
C ARG A 124 -6.60 0.95 -26.32
#